data_AF-A0A349BY59-F1
#
_entry.id   AF-A0A349BY59-F1
#
_cell.length_a   1.000
_cell.length_b   1.000
_cell.length_c   1.000
_cell.angle_alpha   90.00
_cell.angle_beta   90.00
_cell.angle_gamma   90.00
#
_symmetry.space_group_name_H-M   'P 1'
#
loop_
_entity.id
_entity.type
_entity.pdbx_description
1 polymer ?
#
loop_
_entity_poly.entity_id
_entity_poly.type
_entity_poly.pdbx_seq_one_letter_code
_entity_poly.pdbx_strand_id
1 'polypeptide(L)'
;YEEFKGTGNMEMVLNRRLSERRIFPAIDILKSGTRREDLLLTPDEQACVAMLRRAFNGSKPDESINQVLDLFSRTRSNGEFVSMVRQMKWNF
;
A
#
# COMPACT_ATOMS: atom_id res chain seq x y z
N TYR A 1 12.42 -19.10 -2.54
CA TYR A 1 11.66 -17.91 -2.12
C TYR A 1 11.72 -17.77 -0.60
N GLU A 2 11.16 -18.71 0.16
CA GLU A 2 11.22 -18.69 1.64
C GLU A 2 12.66 -18.63 2.20
N GLU A 3 13.62 -19.31 1.55
CA GLU A 3 15.04 -19.29 1.93
C GLU A 3 15.72 -17.92 1.76
N PHE A 4 15.20 -17.05 0.88
CA PHE A 4 15.72 -15.69 0.65
C PHE A 4 14.90 -14.60 1.35
N LYS A 5 13.68 -14.90 1.82
CA LYS A 5 12.90 -13.99 2.70
C LYS A 5 13.61 -13.73 4.04
N GLY A 6 14.39 -14.70 4.51
CA GLY A 6 15.15 -14.57 5.77
C GLY A 6 16.22 -13.49 5.71
N THR A 7 16.82 -13.27 4.53
CA THR A 7 17.95 -12.36 4.31
C THR A 7 17.52 -10.99 3.75
N GLY A 8 16.36 -10.91 3.10
CA GLY A 8 15.80 -9.65 2.59
C GLY A 8 15.18 -8.77 3.67
N ASN A 9 15.30 -7.44 3.50
CA ASN A 9 14.65 -6.43 4.34
C ASN A 9 13.46 -5.73 3.65
N MET A 10 13.29 -5.89 2.34
CA MET A 10 12.15 -5.38 1.57
C MET A 10 11.60 -6.48 0.66
N GLU A 11 10.28 -6.62 0.63
CA GLU A 11 9.57 -7.53 -0.28
C GLU A 11 8.48 -6.75 -1.04
N MET A 12 8.52 -6.85 -2.38
CA MET A 12 7.46 -6.35 -3.24
C MET A 12 6.79 -7.54 -3.93
N VAL A 13 5.54 -7.80 -3.56
CA VAL A 13 4.78 -8.96 -4.03
C VAL A 13 3.90 -8.54 -5.19
N LEU A 14 4.07 -9.19 -6.34
CA LEU A 14 3.21 -9.00 -7.51
C LEU A 14 2.12 -10.07 -7.55
N ASN A 15 0.90 -9.67 -7.89
CA ASN A 15 -0.27 -10.55 -7.94
C ASN A 15 -0.70 -10.83 -9.38
N ARG A 16 -0.58 -12.09 -9.79
CA ARG A 16 -0.92 -12.56 -11.14
C ARG A 16 -2.38 -12.25 -11.53
N ARG A 17 -3.34 -12.37 -10.61
CA ARG A 17 -4.76 -12.07 -10.89
C ARG A 17 -5.00 -10.61 -11.25
N LEU A 18 -4.21 -9.68 -10.66
CA LEU A 18 -4.29 -8.26 -11.03
C LEU A 18 -3.81 -8.05 -12.46
N SER A 19 -2.67 -8.65 -12.81
CA SER A 19 -2.11 -8.58 -14.17
C SER A 19 -3.05 -9.19 -15.22
N GLU A 20 -3.66 -10.35 -14.93
CA GLU A 20 -4.62 -11.01 -15.83
C GLU A 20 -5.87 -10.15 -16.08
N ARG A 21 -6.27 -9.34 -15.09
CA ARG A 21 -7.35 -8.36 -15.20
C ARG A 21 -6.91 -7.00 -15.75
N ARG A 22 -5.64 -6.87 -16.18
CA ARG A 22 -5.03 -5.62 -16.68
C ARG A 22 -5.02 -4.47 -15.67
N ILE A 23 -4.95 -4.79 -14.39
CA ILE A 23 -4.79 -3.79 -13.32
C ILE A 23 -3.30 -3.60 -13.06
N PHE A 24 -2.81 -2.38 -13.30
CA PHE A 24 -1.40 -2.01 -13.13
C PHE A 24 -1.26 -0.76 -12.24
N PRO A 25 -0.26 -0.73 -11.35
CA PRO A 25 0.73 -1.77 -11.07
C PRO A 25 0.10 -2.98 -10.36
N ALA A 26 0.53 -4.20 -10.72
CA ALA A 26 -0.04 -5.45 -10.20
C ALA A 26 0.51 -5.82 -8.80
N ILE A 27 0.56 -4.85 -7.88
CA ILE A 27 1.17 -4.99 -6.56
C ILE A 27 0.13 -5.47 -5.54
N ASP A 28 0.49 -6.48 -4.75
CA ASP A 28 -0.26 -6.87 -3.56
C ASP A 28 0.20 -6.01 -2.37
N ILE A 29 -0.57 -4.97 -2.05
CA ILE A 29 -0.22 -3.96 -1.04
C ILE A 29 -0.08 -4.59 0.36
N LEU A 30 -0.97 -5.51 0.71
CA LEU A 30 -0.98 -6.11 2.04
C LEU A 30 0.19 -7.08 2.24
N LYS A 31 0.58 -7.80 1.18
CA LYS A 31 1.72 -8.75 1.23
C LYS A 31 3.09 -8.10 1.02
N SER A 32 3.14 -6.89 0.48
CA SER A 32 4.39 -6.14 0.29
C SER A 32 4.75 -5.36 1.55
N GLY A 33 6.04 -5.17 1.82
CA GLY A 33 6.48 -4.40 2.99
C GLY A 33 8.00 -4.33 3.15
N THR A 34 8.42 -3.45 4.04
CA THR A 34 9.83 -3.25 4.41
C THR A 34 9.99 -3.40 5.91
N ARG A 35 10.98 -4.18 6.36
CA ARG A 35 11.35 -4.28 7.77
C ARG A 35 11.94 -2.94 8.22
N ARG A 36 11.60 -2.53 9.44
CA ARG A 36 12.04 -1.25 10.02
C ARG A 36 11.68 -0.03 9.15
N GLU A 37 10.49 -0.03 8.54
CA GLU A 37 9.98 1.14 7.80
C GLU A 37 9.83 2.39 8.69
N ASP A 38 9.86 2.23 10.02
CA ASP A 38 9.93 3.32 11.00
C ASP A 38 11.15 4.25 10.83
N LEU A 39 12.23 3.73 10.26
CA LEU A 39 13.46 4.48 10.02
C LEU A 39 13.49 5.22 8.68
N LEU A 40 12.54 4.91 7.79
CA LEU A 40 12.51 5.42 6.41
C LEU A 40 11.40 6.44 6.17
N LEU A 41 10.30 6.30 6.89
CA LEU A 41 9.10 7.11 6.72
C LEU A 41 9.02 8.18 7.81
N THR A 42 8.55 9.37 7.43
CA THR A 42 8.16 10.41 8.39
C THR A 42 6.96 9.93 9.24
N PRO A 43 6.71 10.52 10.43
CA PRO A 43 5.56 10.15 11.26
C PRO A 43 4.21 10.24 10.52
N ASP A 44 4.08 11.21 9.62
CA ASP A 44 2.87 11.43 8.84
C ASP A 44 2.67 10.34 7.77
N GLU A 45 3.74 9.94 7.09
CA GLU A 45 3.74 8.83 6.14
C GLU A 45 3.45 7.50 6.85
N GLN A 46 4.06 7.26 8.01
CA GLN A 46 3.81 6.06 8.82
C GLN A 46 2.33 5.96 9.23
N ALA A 47 1.74 7.06 9.71
CA ALA A 47 0.33 7.11 10.07
C ALA A 47 -0.57 6.83 8.85
N CYS A 48 -0.26 7.45 7.70
CA CYS A 48 -0.98 7.23 6.45
C CYS A 48 -0.91 5.75 6.01
N VAL A 49 0.27 5.13 5.99
CA VAL A 49 0.45 3.72 5.63
C VAL A 49 -0.31 2.81 6.59
N ALA A 50 -0.25 3.07 7.91
CA ALA A 50 -0.98 2.29 8.90
C ALA A 50 -2.50 2.38 8.73
N MET A 51 -3.03 3.58 8.43
CA MET A 51 -4.46 3.79 8.17
C MET A 51 -4.92 3.03 6.92
N LEU A 52 -4.17 3.12 5.82
CA LEU A 52 -4.47 2.39 4.58
C LEU A 52 -4.43 0.88 4.79
N ARG A 53 -3.41 0.37 5.47
CA ARG A 53 -3.31 -1.08 5.78
C ARG A 53 -4.46 -1.58 6.64
N ARG A 54 -4.92 -0.78 7.61
CA ARG A 54 -6.11 -1.12 8.41
C ARG A 54 -7.37 -1.12 7.56
N ALA A 55 -7.53 -0.12 6.70
CA ALA A 55 -8.71 0.02 5.84
C ALA A 55 -8.85 -1.12 4.83
N PHE A 56 -7.74 -1.61 4.30
CA PHE A 56 -7.74 -2.70 3.32
C PHE A 56 -7.65 -4.09 3.95
N ASN A 57 -7.54 -4.19 5.28
CA ASN A 57 -7.42 -5.48 5.92
C ASN A 57 -8.69 -6.32 5.67
N GLY A 58 -8.52 -7.50 5.04
CA GLY A 58 -9.62 -8.37 4.63
C GLY A 58 -10.23 -8.04 3.26
N SER A 59 -9.87 -6.92 2.63
CA SER A 59 -10.27 -6.59 1.26
C SER A 59 -9.55 -7.48 0.24
N LYS A 60 -10.15 -7.66 -0.94
CA LYS A 60 -9.44 -8.36 -2.02
C LYS A 60 -8.32 -7.48 -2.58
N PRO A 61 -7.24 -8.07 -3.13
CA PRO A 61 -6.14 -7.30 -3.71
C PRO A 61 -6.58 -6.32 -4.80
N ASP A 62 -7.57 -6.70 -5.63
CA ASP A 62 -8.10 -5.85 -6.70
C ASP A 62 -8.93 -4.67 -6.19
N GLU A 63 -9.67 -4.84 -5.10
CA GLU A 63 -10.42 -3.75 -4.47
C GLU A 63 -9.44 -2.73 -3.87
N SER A 64 -8.45 -3.24 -3.13
CA SER A 64 -7.45 -2.42 -2.42
C SER A 64 -6.62 -1.57 -3.39
N ILE A 65 -6.08 -2.17 -4.44
CA ILE A 65 -5.23 -1.44 -5.40
C ILE A 65 -6.03 -0.41 -6.20
N ASN A 66 -7.27 -0.73 -6.61
CA ASN A 66 -8.10 0.22 -7.35
C ASN A 66 -8.50 1.41 -6.48
N GLN A 67 -8.80 1.18 -5.20
CA GLN A 67 -9.09 2.27 -4.27
C GLN A 67 -7.87 3.17 -4.07
N VAL A 68 -6.67 2.61 -3.94
CA VAL A 68 -5.43 3.40 -3.86
C VAL A 68 -5.18 4.19 -5.14
N LEU A 69 -5.37 3.56 -6.31
CA LEU A 69 -5.21 4.24 -7.60
C LEU A 69 -6.22 5.37 -7.80
N ASP A 70 -7.47 5.20 -7.35
CA ASP A 70 -8.47 6.27 -7.35
C ASP A 70 -8.02 7.44 -6.47
N LEU A 71 -7.52 7.17 -5.27
CA LEU A 71 -6.98 8.22 -4.39
C LEU A 71 -5.76 8.92 -5.03
N PHE A 72 -4.82 8.17 -5.62
CA PHE A 72 -3.67 8.76 -6.33
C PHE A 72 -4.11 9.62 -7.50
N SER A 73 -5.14 9.23 -8.25
CA SER A 73 -5.63 10.01 -9.39
C SER A 73 -6.12 11.41 -9.02
N ARG A 74 -6.47 11.63 -7.74
CA ARG A 74 -6.94 12.91 -7.20
C ARG A 74 -5.80 13.80 -6.69
N THR A 75 -4.56 13.32 -6.72
CA THR A 75 -3.39 14.00 -6.16
C THR A 75 -2.25 14.08 -7.16
N ARG A 76 -1.45 15.14 -7.08
CA ARG A 76 -0.31 15.35 -7.99
C ARG A 76 1.00 14.82 -7.43
N SER A 77 1.08 14.58 -6.13
CA SER A 77 2.28 14.10 -5.44
C SER A 77 1.95 13.21 -4.24
N ASN A 78 2.93 12.43 -3.80
CA ASN A 78 2.80 11.61 -2.59
C ASN A 78 2.57 12.47 -1.33
N GLY A 79 3.12 13.69 -1.27
CA GLY A 79 2.90 14.61 -0.16
C GLY A 79 1.44 15.09 -0.06
N GLU A 80 0.82 15.39 -1.22
CA GLU A 80 -0.61 15.69 -1.28
C GLU A 80 -1.46 14.47 -0.89
N PHE A 81 -1.08 13.28 -1.35
CA PHE A 81 -1.74 12.03 -0.99
C PHE A 81 -1.73 11.77 0.52
N VAL A 82 -0.57 11.86 1.17
CA VAL A 82 -0.43 11.68 2.61
C VAL A 82 -1.29 12.71 3.36
N SER A 83 -1.27 13.97 2.93
CA SER A 83 -2.08 15.05 3.52
C SER A 83 -3.58 14.78 3.38
N MET A 84 -4.02 14.33 2.20
CA MET A 84 -5.42 14.00 1.92
C MET A 84 -5.90 12.81 2.77
N VAL A 85 -5.16 11.70 2.79
CA VAL A 85 -5.53 10.49 3.54
C VAL A 85 -5.64 10.75 5.05
N ARG A 86 -4.78 11.60 5.60
CA ARG A 86 -4.84 12.02 7.01
C ARG A 86 -6.09 12.81 7.36
N GLN A 87 -6.61 13.60 6.42
CA GLN A 87 -7.82 14.41 6.62
C GLN A 87 -9.11 13.62 6.36
N MET A 88 -9.02 12.47 5.68
CA MET A 88 -10.17 11.61 5.45
C MET A 88 -10.68 11.02 6.77
N LYS A 89 -12.00 11.00 6.93
CA LYS A 89 -12.66 10.27 8.02
C LYS A 89 -12.76 8.81 7.63
N TRP A 90 -12.00 7.97 8.32
CA TRP A 90 -12.06 6.52 8.15
C TRP A 90 -13.02 5.94 9.19
N ASN A 91 -14.04 5.22 8.73
CA ASN A 91 -14.95 4.47 9.59
C ASN A 91 -14.44 3.03 9.61
N PHE A 92 -13.88 2.60 10.74
CA PHE A 92 -13.44 1.22 10.98
C PHE A 92 -14.45 0.49 11.86
#